data_AF-A0A6M4NNB0-F1
#
_entry.id   AF-A0A6M4NNB0-F1
#
_cell.length_a   1.000
_cell.length_b   1.000
_cell.length_c   1.000
_cell.angle_alpha   90.00
_cell.angle_beta   90.00
_cell.angle_gamma   90.00
#
_symmetry.space_group_name_H-M   'P 1'
#
loop_
_entity.id
_entity.type
_entity.pdbx_description
1 polymer ?
#
loop_
_entity_poly.entity_id
_entity_poly.type
_entity_poly.pdbx_seq_one_letter_code
_entity_poly.pdbx_strand_id
1 'polypeptide(L)' 'MTILEKMMENCRNAGFEATENIEKIARAKNMMFGEGEWHRCPCDGNNSNRFCISELCRSDIERDGICHCRCYKKAK' A
#
# COMPACT_ATOMS: atom_id res chain seq x y z
N MET A 1 2.97 -6.59 -15.31
CA MET A 1 2.51 -6.75 -13.91
C MET A 1 1.35 -5.83 -13.63
N THR A 2 0.26 -6.37 -13.11
CA THR A 2 -0.89 -5.63 -12.58
C THR A 2 -0.50 -4.82 -11.34
N ILE A 3 -1.29 -3.82 -10.96
CA ILE A 3 -1.09 -3.06 -9.71
C ILE A 3 -1.13 -3.99 -8.50
N LEU A 4 -1.98 -5.01 -8.50
CA LEU A 4 -2.05 -6.00 -7.43
C LEU A 4 -0.73 -6.77 -7.28
N GLU A 5 -0.16 -7.25 -8.38
CA GLU A 5 1.14 -7.95 -8.37
C GLU A 5 2.25 -7.03 -7.84
N LYS A 6 2.30 -5.78 -8.30
CA LYS A 6 3.26 -4.78 -7.81
C LYS A 6 3.09 -4.51 -6.31
N MET A 7 1.85 -4.44 -5.83
CA MET A 7 1.54 -4.27 -4.42
C MET A 7 1.96 -5.48 -3.58
N MET A 8 1.75 -6.70 -4.07
CA MET A 8 2.17 -7.94 -3.38
C MET A 8 3.69 -8.04 -3.31
N GLU A 9 4.39 -7.70 -4.39
CA GLU A 9 5.85 -7.65 -4.42
C GLU A 9 6.40 -6.62 -3.44
N ASN A 10 5.88 -5.39 -3.44
CA ASN A 10 6.28 -4.36 -2.47
C ASN A 10 6.05 -4.80 -1.02
N CYS A 11 4.92 -5.46 -0.74
CA CYS A 11 4.61 -5.98 0.59
C CYS A 11 5.65 -7.00 1.05
N ARG A 12 5.96 -7.97 0.19
CA ARG A 12 6.94 -9.03 0.48
C ARG A 12 8.35 -8.47 0.67
N ASN A 13 8.79 -7.58 -0.23
CA ASN A 13 10.11 -6.95 -0.16
C ASN A 13 10.28 -6.07 1.07
N ALA A 14 9.18 -5.58 1.64
CA ALA A 14 9.16 -4.78 2.85
C ALA A 14 9.02 -5.59 4.16
N GLY A 15 8.83 -6.92 4.09
CA GLY A 15 8.68 -7.77 5.27
C GLY A 15 7.29 -7.69 5.93
N PHE A 16 6.25 -7.32 5.18
CA PHE A 16 4.87 -7.27 5.68
C PHE A 16 3.99 -8.37 5.07
N GLU A 17 2.82 -8.56 5.67
CA GLU A 17 1.76 -9.41 5.12
C GLU A 17 0.66 -8.57 4.46
N ALA A 18 0.19 -9.01 3.30
CA ALA A 18 -0.99 -8.46 2.67
C ALA A 18 -2.25 -8.84 3.44
N THR A 19 -3.27 -7.98 3.38
CA THR A 19 -4.62 -8.30 3.88
C THR A 19 -5.56 -8.59 2.72
N GLU A 20 -6.76 -9.08 3.02
CA GLU A 20 -7.86 -9.21 2.06
C GLU A 20 -8.26 -7.90 1.37
N ASN A 21 -7.94 -6.74 1.97
CA ASN A 21 -8.28 -5.44 1.41
C ASN A 21 -7.35 -5.02 0.26
N ILE A 22 -6.24 -5.75 0.02
CA ILE A 22 -5.24 -5.39 -0.98
C ILE A 22 -5.84 -5.31 -2.40
N GLU A 23 -6.77 -6.20 -2.76
CA GLU A 23 -7.41 -6.19 -4.08
C GLU A 23 -8.27 -4.94 -4.29
N LYS A 24 -9.03 -4.55 -3.27
CA LYS A 24 -9.85 -3.32 -3.31
C LYS A 24 -8.96 -2.10 -3.46
N ILE A 25 -7.83 -2.07 -2.75
CA ILE A 25 -6.86 -0.97 -2.84
C ILE A 25 -6.13 -0.94 -4.19
N ALA A 26 -5.83 -2.09 -4.79
CA ALA A 26 -5.26 -2.16 -6.13
C ALA A 26 -6.21 -1.56 -7.17
N ARG A 27 -7.51 -1.88 -7.09
CA ARG A 27 -8.55 -1.28 -7.93
C ARG A 27 -8.67 0.22 -7.72
N ALA A 28 -8.68 0.68 -6.45
CA ALA A 28 -8.73 2.10 -6.13
C ALA A 28 -7.53 2.87 -6.71
N LYS A 29 -6.31 2.35 -6.55
CA LYS A 29 -5.09 2.93 -7.13
C LYS A 29 -5.18 3.02 -8.66
N ASN A 30 -5.72 2.00 -9.32
CA ASN A 30 -5.92 2.02 -10.77
C ASN A 30 -6.87 3.14 -11.19
N MET A 31 -8.01 3.29 -10.51
CA MET A 31 -9.01 4.31 -10.84
C MET A 31 -8.53 5.74 -10.54
N MET A 32 -7.76 5.93 -9.48
CA MET A 32 -7.34 7.26 -9.02
C MET A 32 -6.07 7.77 -9.71
N PHE A 33 -5.12 6.88 -10.00
CA PHE A 33 -3.76 7.27 -10.41
C PHE A 33 -3.30 6.57 -11.69
N GLY A 34 -4.02 5.52 -12.12
CA GLY A 34 -3.57 4.66 -13.21
C GLY A 34 -2.29 3.89 -12.88
N GLU A 35 -1.75 3.20 -13.88
CA GLU A 35 -0.56 2.37 -13.70
C GLU A 35 0.74 3.16 -13.49
N GLY A 36 0.83 4.39 -13.99
CA GLY A 36 2.04 5.22 -13.90
C GLY A 36 2.30 5.75 -12.48
N GLU A 37 1.23 6.07 -11.76
CA GLU A 37 1.30 6.67 -10.42
C GLU A 37 0.71 5.78 -9.31
N TRP A 38 0.57 4.47 -9.57
CA TRP A 38 -0.03 3.50 -8.65
C TRP A 38 0.60 3.49 -7.24
N HIS A 39 1.86 3.90 -7.13
CA HIS A 39 2.61 3.94 -5.88
C HIS A 39 1.99 4.94 -4.88
N ARG A 40 1.28 5.98 -5.33
CA ARG A 40 0.62 6.97 -4.47
C ARG A 40 -0.39 6.35 -3.51
N CYS A 41 -0.48 6.86 -2.28
CA CYS A 41 -1.45 6.35 -1.32
C CYS A 41 -2.87 6.82 -1.68
N PRO A 42 -3.88 5.92 -1.83
CA PRO A 42 -5.25 6.35 -2.10
C PRO A 42 -5.91 7.09 -0.93
N CYS A 43 -5.35 6.95 0.28
CA CYS A 43 -5.90 7.60 1.48
C CYS A 43 -5.36 9.03 1.69
N ASP A 44 -4.29 9.41 0.99
CA ASP A 44 -3.66 10.71 1.08
C ASP A 44 -2.81 10.97 -0.18
N GLY A 45 -3.48 11.01 -1.33
CA GLY A 45 -2.80 10.98 -2.64
C GLY A 45 -1.97 12.22 -2.94
N ASN A 46 -2.22 13.35 -2.27
CA ASN A 46 -1.52 14.62 -2.51
C ASN A 46 -0.27 14.80 -1.64
N ASN A 47 -0.04 13.89 -0.69
CA ASN A 47 1.13 13.93 0.18
C ASN A 47 2.28 13.12 -0.42
N SER A 48 3.29 13.81 -0.92
CA SER A 48 4.48 13.20 -1.52
C SER A 48 5.27 12.31 -0.56
N ASN A 49 5.15 12.53 0.76
CA ASN A 49 5.79 11.71 1.79
C ASN A 49 5.01 10.41 2.08
N ARG A 50 3.77 10.29 1.60
CA ARG A 50 2.89 9.14 1.84
C ARG A 50 2.58 8.39 0.55
N PHE A 51 3.42 7.40 0.27
CA PHE A 51 3.24 6.43 -0.80
C PHE A 51 3.25 4.99 -0.27
N CYS A 52 2.93 4.04 -1.13
CA CYS A 52 2.91 2.61 -0.82
C CYS A 52 4.28 2.18 -0.25
N ILE A 53 4.33 1.67 0.99
CA ILE A 53 5.58 1.29 1.66
C ILE A 53 6.54 2.48 1.92
N SER A 54 6.07 3.73 1.86
CA SER A 54 6.83 4.88 2.39
C SER A 54 7.13 4.73 3.88
N GLU A 55 8.06 5.53 4.39
CA GLU A 55 8.34 5.59 5.84
C GLU A 55 7.07 5.82 6.66
N LEU A 56 6.22 6.78 6.28
CA LEU A 56 4.95 7.03 6.97
C LEU A 56 4.01 5.81 6.94
N CYS A 57 3.93 5.10 5.81
CA CYS A 57 3.13 3.88 5.70
C CYS A 57 3.67 2.78 6.63
N ARG A 58 5.00 2.62 6.68
CA ARG A 58 5.67 1.65 7.56
C ARG A 58 5.49 2.01 9.03
N SER A 59 5.62 3.28 9.40
CA SER A 59 5.39 3.74 10.77
C SER A 59 3.97 3.45 11.24
N ASP A 60 2.97 3.58 10.37
CA ASP A 60 1.59 3.20 10.70
C ASP A 60 1.47 1.69 10.95
N ILE A 61 2.08 0.85 10.11
CA ILE A 61 2.10 -0.61 10.33
C ILE A 61 2.81 -0.95 11.64
N GLU A 62 3.93 -0.27 11.93
CA GLU A 62 4.70 -0.52 13.14
C GLU A 62 3.97 -0.13 14.42
N ARG A 63 3.28 1.01 14.39
CA ARG A 63 2.51 1.55 15.52
C ARG A 63 1.18 0.83 15.71
N ASP A 64 0.41 0.63 14.63
CA ASP A 64 -0.99 0.21 14.68
C ASP A 64 -1.18 -1.26 14.27
N GLY A 65 -0.12 -1.95 13.85
CA GLY A 65 -0.16 -3.32 13.34
C GLY A 65 -0.65 -3.42 11.89
N ILE A 66 -1.14 -2.33 11.30
CA ILE A 66 -1.75 -2.26 9.98
C ILE A 66 -1.56 -0.86 9.38
N CYS A 67 -1.39 -0.75 8.06
CA CYS A 67 -1.29 0.56 7.41
C CYS A 67 -2.67 1.24 7.29
N HIS A 68 -2.67 2.53 6.99
CA HIS A 68 -3.88 3.34 6.89
C HIS A 68 -4.88 2.86 5.81
N CYS A 69 -4.40 2.42 4.63
CA CYS A 69 -5.26 1.79 3.59
C CYS A 69 -5.80 0.41 4.01
N ARG A 70 -5.34 -0.12 5.15
CA ARG A 70 -5.59 -1.48 5.62
C ARG A 70 -5.15 -2.56 4.65
N CYS A 71 -4.22 -2.26 3.73
CA CYS A 71 -3.78 -3.17 2.69
C CYS A 71 -2.59 -4.08 3.10
N TYR A 72 -1.83 -3.66 4.11
CA TYR A 72 -0.68 -4.39 4.67
C TYR A 72 -0.73 -4.35 6.20
N LYS A 73 -0.21 -5.40 6.83
CA LYS A 73 -0.11 -5.58 8.28
C LYS A 73 1.25 -6.17 8.67
N LYS A 74 1.60 -6.14 9.95
CA LYS A 74 2.80 -6.83 10.44
C LYS A 74 2.76 -8.30 10.05
N ALA A 75 3.89 -8.82 9.57
CA ALA A 75 4.08 -10.24 9.44
C ALA A 75 4.06 -10.89 10.84
N LYS A 76 3.47 -12.07 10.95
CA LYS A 76 3.47 -12.84 12.20
C LYS A 76 4.77 -13.58 12.43
#